data_AF-A0A4Q4SGG9-F1
#
_entry.id   AF-A0A4Q4SGG9-F1
#
_cell.length_a   1.000
_cell.length_b   1.000
_cell.length_c   1.000
_cell.angle_alpha   90.00
_cell.angle_beta   90.00
_cell.angle_gamma   90.00
#
_symmetry.space_group_name_H-M   'P 1'
#
loop_
_entity.id
_entity.type
_entity.pdbx_description
1 polymer ?
#
loop_
_entity_poly.entity_id
_entity_poly.type
_entity_poly.pdbx_seq_one_letter_code
_entity_poly.pdbx_strand_id
1 'polypeptide(L)'
;MGIKRSHRDSSSSDSTPYSRETSVDIKIVHLDTESAISDEPTIMKCSLPPHEPLAFASIEDHDVHYQQVHMNRCSECHKNFPDQHYLHLHIAEYHDPINAAKRDQGEKTVGHFRT
;
A
#
# COMPACT_ATOMS: atom_id res chain seq x y z
N MET A 1 -28.27 -2.53 43.81
CA MET A 1 -29.63 -2.86 43.35
C MET A 1 -29.60 -2.99 41.84
N GLY A 2 -29.72 -4.22 41.32
CA GLY A 2 -29.73 -4.49 39.88
C GLY A 2 -31.14 -4.40 39.32
N ILE A 3 -31.31 -3.66 38.21
CA ILE A 3 -32.57 -3.66 37.46
C ILE A 3 -32.41 -4.67 36.32
N LYS A 4 -33.08 -5.81 36.49
CA LYS A 4 -33.40 -6.80 35.45
C LYS A 4 -34.91 -6.73 35.23
N ARG A 5 -35.36 -6.90 33.97
CA ARG A 5 -36.64 -7.49 33.45
C ARG A 5 -36.95 -6.85 32.08
N SER A 6 -36.73 -7.56 30.96
CA SER A 6 -37.67 -8.43 30.21
C SER A 6 -38.82 -7.64 29.56
N HIS A 7 -39.07 -7.69 28.24
CA HIS A 7 -39.64 -8.83 27.52
C HIS A 7 -39.58 -8.60 25.99
N ARG A 8 -39.71 -9.70 25.24
CA ARG A 8 -39.43 -9.92 23.82
C ARG A 8 -40.70 -9.85 22.95
N ASP A 9 -40.46 -9.76 21.64
CA ASP A 9 -41.31 -10.10 20.48
C ASP A 9 -42.00 -8.96 19.73
N SER A 10 -41.52 -8.73 18.51
CA SER A 10 -42.38 -8.47 17.36
C SER A 10 -41.65 -8.97 16.12
N SER A 11 -41.92 -10.24 15.83
CA SER A 11 -41.60 -10.88 14.55
C SER A 11 -42.71 -10.54 13.55
N SER A 12 -42.43 -9.72 12.55
CA SER A 12 -43.22 -9.67 11.31
C SER A 12 -42.35 -10.07 10.15
N SER A 13 -42.42 -11.36 9.84
CA SER A 13 -42.06 -11.88 8.52
C SER A 13 -43.14 -11.42 7.54
N ASP A 14 -42.77 -10.64 6.53
CA ASP A 14 -43.54 -10.60 5.29
C ASP A 14 -42.60 -10.81 4.11
N SER A 15 -43.12 -11.57 3.15
CA SER A 15 -42.38 -12.42 2.24
C SER A 15 -41.78 -11.61 1.09
N THR A 16 -40.60 -12.01 0.62
CA THR A 16 -40.05 -11.52 -0.64
C THR A 16 -40.97 -11.95 -1.81
N PRO A 17 -41.15 -11.07 -2.81
CA PRO A 17 -40.64 -11.45 -4.11
C PRO A 17 -39.89 -10.31 -4.79
N TYR A 18 -38.69 -10.65 -5.26
CA TYR A 18 -38.10 -10.19 -6.52
C TYR A 18 -38.74 -8.96 -7.19
N SER A 19 -38.05 -7.82 -7.14
CA SER A 19 -38.02 -6.88 -8.26
C SER A 19 -36.60 -6.37 -8.44
N ARG A 20 -35.89 -7.04 -9.35
CA ARG A 20 -34.62 -6.59 -9.94
C ARG A 20 -34.91 -5.38 -10.82
N GLU A 21 -34.84 -4.17 -10.28
CA GLU A 21 -34.93 -2.95 -11.09
C GLU A 21 -33.92 -1.97 -10.48
N THR A 22 -32.89 -1.48 -11.15
CA THR A 22 -32.61 -1.36 -12.57
C THR A 22 -31.11 -1.55 -12.73
N SER A 23 -30.65 -2.54 -13.50
CA SER A 23 -29.28 -2.51 -14.01
C SER A 23 -29.22 -1.26 -14.88
N VAL A 24 -28.64 -0.19 -14.33
CA VAL A 24 -28.24 0.94 -15.16
C VAL A 24 -27.31 0.31 -16.18
N ASP A 25 -27.75 0.29 -17.43
CA ASP A 25 -27.01 -0.25 -18.55
C ASP A 25 -25.78 0.64 -18.70
N ILE A 26 -24.73 0.32 -17.93
CA ILE A 26 -23.43 0.93 -18.08
C ILE A 26 -22.97 0.42 -19.42
N LYS A 27 -23.23 1.22 -20.46
CA LYS A 27 -22.62 1.06 -21.77
C LYS A 27 -21.13 1.31 -21.57
N ILE A 28 -20.43 0.27 -21.14
CA ILE A 28 -18.98 0.23 -21.14
C ILE A 28 -18.63 0.27 -22.62
N VAL A 29 -18.25 1.46 -23.10
CA VAL A 29 -17.66 1.63 -24.42
C VAL A 29 -16.41 0.77 -24.41
N HIS A 30 -16.47 -0.35 -25.13
CA HIS A 30 -15.30 -1.16 -25.40
C HIS A 30 -14.39 -0.27 -26.26
N LEU A 31 -13.38 0.36 -25.65
CA LEU A 31 -12.33 0.99 -26.43
C LEU A 31 -11.65 -0.12 -27.23
N ASP A 32 -11.86 -0.09 -28.53
CA ASP A 32 -11.23 -0.97 -29.49
C ASP A 32 -9.73 -1.06 -29.21
N THR A 33 -9.32 -2.25 -28.75
CA THR A 33 -7.94 -2.57 -28.32
C THR A 33 -6.92 -2.42 -29.46
N GLU A 34 -7.40 -2.29 -30.70
CA GLU A 34 -6.60 -2.01 -31.89
C GLU A 34 -6.09 -0.56 -31.98
N SER A 35 -6.71 0.41 -31.31
CA SER A 35 -6.27 1.82 -31.38
C SER A 35 -5.03 2.14 -30.53
N ALA A 36 -4.56 1.20 -29.72
CA ALA A 36 -3.40 1.37 -28.82
C ALA A 36 -2.12 0.68 -29.33
N ILE A 37 -2.13 0.11 -30.53
CA ILE A 37 -0.94 -0.47 -31.16
C ILE A 37 -0.23 0.65 -31.92
N SER A 38 0.41 1.54 -31.18
CA SER A 38 1.42 2.41 -31.78
C SER A 38 2.66 1.56 -32.02
N ASP A 39 3.05 1.36 -33.29
CA ASP A 39 4.30 0.71 -33.73
C ASP A 39 5.58 1.48 -33.32
N GLU A 40 5.46 2.37 -32.33
CA GLU A 40 6.58 3.07 -31.73
C GLU A 40 7.11 2.22 -30.58
N PRO A 41 8.44 2.10 -30.41
CA PRO A 41 9.00 1.40 -29.27
C PRO A 41 8.49 2.06 -27.99
N THR A 42 7.69 1.34 -27.19
CA THR A 42 7.20 1.81 -25.90
C THR A 42 8.39 1.96 -24.94
N ILE A 43 8.95 3.17 -24.89
CA ILE A 43 10.03 3.52 -23.98
C ILE A 43 9.44 3.66 -22.57
N MET A 44 9.82 2.74 -21.68
CA MET A 44 9.43 2.81 -20.28
C MET A 44 10.31 3.84 -19.57
N LYS A 45 9.71 4.77 -18.83
CA LYS A 45 10.46 5.84 -18.15
C LYS A 45 10.21 5.83 -16.65
N CYS A 46 11.28 5.87 -15.86
CA CYS A 46 11.23 6.13 -14.43
C CYS A 46 11.62 7.58 -14.17
N SER A 47 10.75 8.36 -13.53
CA SER A 47 11.00 9.77 -13.16
C SER A 47 10.90 10.01 -11.65
N LEU A 48 11.08 8.95 -10.85
CA LEU A 48 10.99 9.02 -9.40
C LEU A 48 12.34 9.44 -8.79
N PRO A 49 12.35 10.38 -7.83
CA PRO A 49 13.56 10.65 -7.04
C PRO A 49 14.08 9.33 -6.44
N PRO A 50 15.40 9.06 -6.43
CA PRO A 50 16.51 10.02 -6.33
C PRO A 50 17.29 10.34 -7.62
N HIS A 51 16.87 9.86 -8.79
CA HIS A 51 17.60 10.04 -10.05
C HIS A 51 16.82 10.89 -11.06
N GLU A 52 17.51 11.39 -12.08
CA GLU A 52 16.89 12.06 -13.22
C GLU A 52 16.15 11.07 -14.12
N PRO A 53 15.14 11.48 -14.89
CA PRO A 53 14.30 10.57 -15.67
C PRO A 53 15.10 9.58 -16.53
N LEU A 54 15.04 8.29 -16.19
CA LEU A 54 15.69 7.22 -16.93
C LEU A 54 14.72 6.56 -17.90
N ALA A 55 15.17 6.38 -19.14
CA ALA A 55 14.44 5.68 -20.19
C ALA A 55 15.00 4.27 -20.39
N PHE A 56 14.12 3.28 -20.45
CA PHE A 56 14.41 1.87 -20.66
C PHE A 56 13.72 1.40 -21.94
N ALA A 57 14.40 0.53 -22.68
CA ALA A 57 13.88 -0.05 -23.93
C ALA A 57 12.96 -1.25 -23.67
N SER A 58 13.04 -1.87 -22.49
CA SER A 58 12.22 -3.01 -22.07
C SER A 58 11.53 -2.74 -20.74
N ILE A 59 10.37 -3.37 -20.56
CA ILE A 59 9.65 -3.40 -19.27
C ILE A 59 10.46 -4.14 -18.19
N GLU A 60 11.16 -5.20 -18.56
CA GLU A 60 11.94 -6.01 -17.62
C GLU A 60 13.06 -5.19 -16.99
N ASP A 61 13.76 -4.39 -17.79
CA ASP A 61 14.83 -3.50 -17.31
C ASP A 61 14.27 -2.42 -16.36
N HIS A 62 13.11 -1.86 -16.69
CA HIS A 62 12.42 -0.90 -15.84
C HIS A 62 11.98 -1.52 -14.49
N ASP A 63 11.47 -2.75 -14.51
CA ASP A 63 11.04 -3.44 -13.31
C ASP A 63 12.22 -3.79 -12.41
N VAL A 64 13.32 -4.32 -12.96
CA VAL A 64 14.54 -4.59 -12.18
C VAL A 64 15.08 -3.30 -11.58
N HIS A 65 15.10 -2.21 -12.34
CA HIS A 65 15.46 -0.89 -11.84
C HIS A 65 14.56 -0.47 -10.66
N TYR A 66 13.24 -0.58 -10.81
CA TYR A 66 12.30 -0.20 -9.77
C TYR A 66 12.49 -1.02 -8.49
N GLN A 67 12.71 -2.32 -8.64
CA GLN A 67 12.98 -3.23 -7.53
C GLN A 67 14.29 -2.90 -6.80
N GLN A 68 15.32 -2.45 -7.51
CA GLN A 68 16.61 -2.14 -6.89
C GLN A 68 16.69 -0.73 -6.29
N VAL A 69 16.04 0.24 -6.95
CA VAL A 69 16.21 1.67 -6.65
C VAL A 69 15.10 2.20 -5.77
N HIS A 70 13.87 1.69 -5.91
CA HIS A 70 12.68 2.24 -5.24
C HIS A 70 12.04 1.30 -4.24
N MET A 71 12.19 -0.02 -4.37
CA MET A 71 11.60 -0.92 -3.39
C MET A 71 12.30 -0.80 -2.04
N ASN A 72 11.48 -0.87 -0.98
CA ASN A 72 11.93 -0.86 0.41
C ASN A 72 12.87 0.31 0.75
N ARG A 73 12.65 1.47 0.12
CA ARG A 73 13.40 2.70 0.38
C ARG A 73 12.81 3.48 1.55
N CYS A 74 13.64 3.87 2.51
CA CYS A 74 13.21 4.78 3.56
C CYS A 74 12.99 6.20 3.00
N SER A 75 11.84 6.82 3.33
CA SER A 75 11.50 8.18 2.92
C SER A 75 12.34 9.26 3.60
N GLU A 76 12.85 8.98 4.81
CA GLU A 76 13.60 9.95 5.61
C GLU A 76 15.09 9.94 5.24
N CYS A 77 15.73 8.77 5.29
CA CYS A 77 17.17 8.63 5.06
C CYS A 77 17.55 8.12 3.66
N HIS A 78 16.57 7.81 2.82
CA HIS A 78 16.76 7.41 1.42
C HIS A 78 17.59 6.12 1.21
N LYS A 79 17.73 5.29 2.25
CA LYS A 79 18.39 3.98 2.19
C LYS A 79 17.44 2.90 1.67
N ASN A 80 17.94 2.02 0.81
CA ASN A 80 17.22 0.83 0.34
C ASN A 80 17.50 -0.36 1.26
N PHE A 81 16.48 -1.17 1.50
CA PHE A 81 16.54 -2.37 2.33
C PHE A 81 16.15 -3.61 1.53
N PRO A 82 16.67 -4.79 1.87
CA PRO A 82 16.37 -6.02 1.12
C PRO A 82 14.92 -6.49 1.30
N ASP A 83 14.28 -6.15 2.42
CA ASP A 83 12.92 -6.55 2.77
C ASP A 83 12.16 -5.38 3.40
N GLN A 84 10.84 -5.39 3.25
CA GLN A 84 9.93 -4.49 3.92
C GLN A 84 10.01 -4.64 5.45
N HIS A 85 10.26 -5.84 5.98
CA HIS A 85 10.43 -6.03 7.42
C HIS A 85 11.63 -5.24 7.98
N TYR A 86 12.77 -5.28 7.29
CA TYR A 86 13.96 -4.51 7.67
C TYR A 86 13.74 -3.00 7.53
N LEU A 87 13.02 -2.56 6.49
CA LEU A 87 12.63 -1.16 6.37
C LEU A 87 11.76 -0.72 7.56
N HIS A 88 10.75 -1.52 7.92
CA HIS A 88 9.87 -1.20 9.03
C HIS A 88 10.61 -1.13 10.37
N LEU A 89 11.49 -2.11 10.63
CA LEU A 89 12.35 -2.10 11.81
C LEU A 89 13.26 -0.88 11.84
N HIS A 90 13.88 -0.53 10.71
CA HIS A 90 14.71 0.66 10.60
C HIS A 90 13.93 1.94 10.92
N ILE A 91 12.71 2.09 10.39
CA ILE A 91 11.86 3.26 10.70
C ILE A 91 11.54 3.29 12.21
N ALA A 92 11.14 2.16 12.80
CA ALA A 92 10.80 2.07 14.22
C ALA A 92 11.97 2.35 15.17
N GLU A 93 13.20 2.00 14.78
CA GLU A 93 14.38 2.18 15.64
C GLU A 93 15.07 3.54 15.45
N TYR A 94 15.14 4.04 14.21
CA TYR A 94 15.95 5.21 13.85
C TYR A 94 15.13 6.46 13.56
N HIS A 95 13.88 6.31 13.12
CA HIS A 95 13.02 7.42 12.72
C HIS A 95 11.79 7.58 13.61
N ASP A 96 11.57 6.71 14.62
CA ASP A 96 10.48 6.88 15.56
C ASP A 96 10.84 7.96 16.61
N PRO A 97 10.18 9.13 16.57
CA PRO A 97 10.43 10.21 17.52
C PRO A 97 10.10 9.82 18.96
N ILE A 98 9.22 8.83 19.18
CA ILE A 98 8.88 8.34 20.52
C ILE A 98 10.05 7.54 21.10
N ASN A 99 10.71 6.71 20.29
CA ASN A 99 11.93 6.02 20.73
C ASN A 99 13.08 7.00 20.97
N ALA A 100 13.24 8.03 20.12
CA ALA A 100 14.21 9.09 20.37
C ALA A 100 13.97 9.80 21.72
N ALA A 101 12.71 10.15 22.02
CA ALA A 101 12.33 10.77 23.28
C ALA A 101 12.56 9.86 24.51
N LYS A 102 12.26 8.56 24.41
CA LYS A 102 12.52 7.58 25.48
C LYS A 102 14.00 7.41 25.81
N ARG A 103 14.87 7.45 24.79
CA ARG A 103 16.33 7.41 24.97
C ARG A 103 16.86 8.66 25.68
N ASP A 104 16.32 9.82 25.34
CA ASP A 104 16.70 11.11 25.96
C ASP A 104 16.23 11.20 27.43
N GLN A 105 15.09 10.56 27.75
CA GLN A 105 14.58 10.41 29.12
C GLN A 105 15.35 9.38 29.98
N GLY A 106 16.39 8.72 29.44
CA GLY A 106 17.24 7.81 30.21
C GLY A 106 16.63 6.43 30.49
N GLU A 107 15.55 6.06 29.79
CA GLU A 107 15.03 4.70 29.84
C GLU A 107 15.98 3.77 29.08
N LYS A 108 16.68 2.93 29.83
CA LYS A 108 17.58 1.90 29.30
C LYS A 108 16.73 0.85 28.60
N THR A 109 16.37 1.05 27.34
CA THR A 109 15.86 -0.04 26.51
C THR A 109 17.02 -1.03 26.37
N VAL A 110 16.96 -2.14 27.12
CA VAL A 110 17.92 -3.24 27.06
C VAL A 110 17.77 -3.95 25.72
N GLY A 111 18.26 -3.31 24.66
CA GLY A 111 18.46 -3.91 23.35
C GLY A 111 19.71 -4.77 23.43
N HIS A 112 19.56 -6.00 23.91
CA HIS A 112 20.60 -7.02 23.80
C HIS A 112 20.62 -7.53 22.36
N PHE A 113 21.18 -6.75 21.44
CA PHE A 113 21.51 -7.22 20.10
C PHE A 113 22.94 -7.77 20.15
N ARG A 114 23.06 -9.09 20.31
CA ARG A 114 24.31 -9.84 20.16
C ARG A 114 24.42 -10.32 18.73
N THR A 115 25.45 -9.89 18.04
CA THR A 115 26.20 -10.67 17.04
C THR A 115 27.67 -10.37 17.24
#